data_AF-A0A6B3TLZ4-F1
#
_entry.id   AF-A0A6B3TLZ4-F1
#
_cell.length_a   1.000
_cell.length_b   1.000
_cell.length_c   1.000
_cell.angle_alpha   90.00
_cell.angle_beta   90.00
_cell.angle_gamma   90.00
#
_symmetry.space_group_name_H-M   'P 1'
#
loop_
_entity.id
_entity.type
_entity.pdbx_description
1 polymer ?
#
loop_
_entity_poly.entity_id
_entity_poly.type
_entity_poly.pdbx_seq_one_letter_code
_entity_poly.pdbx_strand_id
1 'polypeptide(L)'
;MWEKIEIYFFDIMGLLIPGIVFVTGIIFTSLFLISGQALSDILDVLNKIAFFKIYLKMEEVLKKHIWLFVVFVIFNSYLIGHVIKIMSKVFYWFFSIIFDQFFNKIFSFIISWLWKNIRALISFLKIGDLFKDINPDFKKFVMDFIKSFYKFFHHNLKVIFVFGTEWYEKDNKPLLEESLRIINERYDTNFPTKWYSIYKLSKIIIYHENLKNMNDTFLAKYNFYRSLSFICFLQFTLLIILSFNKELLNDYSDIIINILMIVNLIFWYTFHEKYKRYFKLCGNETLVSIYYHLKTTERKG
;
A
#
# COMPACT_ATOMS: atom_id res chain seq x y z
N MET A 1 8.85 4.61 -29.76
CA MET A 1 8.88 6.02 -29.31
C MET A 1 7.70 6.34 -28.41
N TRP A 2 6.47 6.05 -28.86
CA TRP A 2 5.23 6.20 -28.06
C TRP A 2 5.26 5.48 -26.71
N GLU A 3 5.68 4.21 -26.66
CA GLU A 3 5.78 3.46 -25.38
C GLU A 3 6.73 4.13 -24.36
N LYS A 4 7.83 4.74 -24.82
CA LYS A 4 8.75 5.47 -23.93
C LYS A 4 8.14 6.76 -23.39
N ILE A 5 7.36 7.46 -24.21
CA ILE A 5 6.62 8.66 -23.82
C ILE A 5 5.55 8.28 -22.79
N GLU A 6 4.80 7.21 -23.03
CA GLU A 6 3.79 6.68 -22.10
C GLU A 6 4.39 6.32 -20.74
N ILE A 7 5.51 5.58 -20.72
CA ILE A 7 6.22 5.24 -19.48
C ILE A 7 6.67 6.50 -18.73
N TYR A 8 7.21 7.49 -19.44
CA TYR A 8 7.62 8.76 -18.85
C TYR A 8 6.43 9.54 -18.25
N PHE A 9 5.31 9.62 -18.95
CA PHE A 9 4.08 10.23 -18.43
C PHE A 9 3.56 9.46 -17.21
N PHE A 10 3.60 8.12 -17.22
CA PHE A 10 3.20 7.33 -16.06
C PHE A 10 4.07 7.59 -14.83
N ASP A 11 5.39 7.77 -14.98
CA ASP A 11 6.27 8.07 -13.86
C ASP A 11 6.03 9.49 -13.31
N ILE A 12 5.85 10.49 -14.19
CA ILE A 12 5.47 11.84 -13.77
C ILE A 12 4.13 11.83 -13.05
N MET A 13 3.10 11.21 -13.61
CA MET A 13 1.77 11.15 -13.01
C MET A 13 1.78 10.35 -11.71
N GLY A 14 2.62 9.33 -11.61
CA GLY A 14 2.86 8.55 -10.41
C GLY A 14 3.43 9.36 -9.24
N LEU A 15 3.99 10.55 -9.52
CA LEU A 15 4.49 11.51 -8.52
C LEU A 15 3.53 12.68 -8.34
N LEU A 16 3.10 13.29 -9.45
CA LEU A 16 2.25 14.47 -9.45
C LEU A 16 0.90 14.19 -8.79
N ILE A 17 0.23 13.09 -9.14
CA ILE A 17 -1.11 12.78 -8.60
C ILE A 17 -1.08 12.59 -7.08
N PRO A 18 -0.20 11.75 -6.48
CA PRO A 18 -0.12 11.65 -5.03
C PRO A 18 0.12 13.01 -4.34
N GLY A 19 0.97 13.85 -4.93
CA GLY A 19 1.19 15.21 -4.44
C GLY A 19 -0.06 16.08 -4.46
N ILE A 20 -0.78 16.09 -5.59
CA ILE A 20 -2.06 16.81 -5.72
C ILE A 20 -3.05 16.28 -4.68
N VAL A 21 -3.25 14.97 -4.58
CA VAL A 21 -4.18 14.34 -3.63
C VAL A 21 -3.85 14.75 -2.19
N PHE A 22 -2.58 14.76 -1.82
CA PHE A 22 -2.14 15.19 -0.50
C PHE A 22 -2.45 16.66 -0.23
N VAL A 23 -2.08 17.56 -1.15
CA VAL A 23 -2.34 19.00 -1.04
C VAL A 23 -3.84 19.27 -0.96
N THR A 24 -4.64 18.64 -1.82
CA THR A 24 -6.10 18.79 -1.79
C THR A 24 -6.70 18.27 -0.48
N GLY A 25 -6.16 17.19 0.09
CA GLY A 25 -6.59 16.67 1.38
C GLY A 25 -6.32 17.66 2.53
N ILE A 26 -5.14 18.28 2.54
CA ILE A 26 -4.81 19.34 3.53
C ILE A 26 -5.76 20.53 3.36
N ILE A 27 -5.91 21.04 2.14
CA ILE A 27 -6.79 22.19 1.86
C ILE A 27 -8.23 21.87 2.29
N PHE A 28 -8.73 20.68 1.97
CA PHE A 28 -10.06 20.26 2.38
C PHE A 28 -10.21 20.25 3.90
N THR A 29 -9.27 19.64 4.62
CA THR A 29 -9.27 19.64 6.10
C THR A 29 -9.24 21.06 6.66
N SER A 30 -8.38 21.94 6.12
CA SER A 30 -8.28 23.32 6.58
C SER A 30 -9.55 24.14 6.33
N LEU A 31 -10.23 23.94 5.20
CA LEU A 31 -11.42 24.71 4.84
C LEU A 31 -12.71 24.19 5.50
N PHE A 32 -12.84 22.87 5.67
CA PHE A 32 -14.10 22.25 6.06
C PHE A 32 -14.13 21.72 7.49
N LEU A 33 -12.97 21.50 8.13
CA LEU A 33 -12.92 20.92 9.48
C LEU A 33 -12.41 21.91 10.53
N ILE A 34 -11.38 22.69 10.21
CA ILE A 34 -10.76 23.61 11.17
C ILE A 34 -11.67 24.82 11.40
N SER A 35 -11.79 25.26 12.66
CA SER A 35 -12.56 26.46 13.03
C SER A 35 -11.90 27.73 12.48
N GLY A 36 -12.69 28.78 12.23
CA GLY A 36 -12.16 30.05 11.74
C GLY A 36 -11.11 30.67 12.67
N GLN A 37 -11.29 30.52 13.99
CA GLN A 37 -10.33 30.99 14.99
C GLN A 37 -9.02 30.21 14.90
N ALA A 38 -9.07 28.88 14.90
CA ALA A 38 -7.86 28.05 14.79
C ALA A 38 -7.11 28.31 13.47
N LEU A 39 -7.84 28.55 12.37
CA LEU A 39 -7.23 28.95 11.09
C LEU A 39 -6.50 30.29 11.20
N SER A 40 -7.12 31.28 11.87
CA SER A 40 -6.50 32.58 12.14
C SER A 40 -5.23 32.42 12.98
N ASP A 41 -5.26 31.61 14.03
CA ASP A 41 -4.10 31.36 14.90
C ASP A 41 -2.95 30.69 14.13
N ILE A 42 -3.27 29.73 13.25
CA ILE A 42 -2.29 29.10 12.34
C ILE A 42 -1.70 30.16 11.40
N LEU A 43 -2.53 31.00 10.78
CA LEU A 43 -2.07 32.06 9.87
C LEU A 43 -1.16 33.06 10.60
N ASP A 44 -1.45 33.41 11.84
CA ASP A 44 -0.62 34.29 12.66
C ASP A 44 0.74 33.68 12.98
N VAL A 45 0.80 32.38 13.26
CA VAL A 45 2.07 31.65 13.44
C VAL A 45 2.85 31.63 12.12
N LEU A 46 2.19 31.35 11.00
CA LEU A 46 2.84 31.34 9.68
C LEU A 46 3.35 32.73 9.29
N ASN A 47 2.60 33.79 9.58
CA ASN A 47 3.00 35.19 9.32
C ASN A 47 4.28 35.61 10.06
N LYS A 48 4.62 34.95 11.17
CA LYS A 48 5.87 35.17 11.91
C LYS A 48 7.08 34.54 11.20
N ILE A 49 6.86 33.61 10.28
CA ILE A 49 7.94 32.95 9.51
C ILE A 49 8.24 33.78 8.26
N ALA A 50 9.48 34.25 8.12
CA ALA A 50 9.90 35.18 7.07
C ALA A 50 9.56 34.71 5.64
N PHE A 51 9.69 33.41 5.37
CA PHE A 51 9.31 32.81 4.09
C PHE A 51 7.82 32.98 3.77
N PHE A 52 6.93 32.66 4.72
CA PHE A 52 5.49 32.76 4.54
C PHE A 52 5.01 34.22 4.50
N LYS A 53 5.69 35.13 5.21
CA LYS A 53 5.44 36.57 5.13
C LYS A 53 5.68 37.14 3.73
N ILE A 54 6.72 36.67 3.02
CA ILE A 54 6.96 37.03 1.62
C ILE A 54 5.89 36.41 0.72
N TYR A 55 5.58 35.13 0.95
CA TYR A 55 4.58 34.38 0.18
C TYR A 55 3.18 35.02 0.23
N LEU A 56 2.70 35.36 1.44
CA LEU A 56 1.38 35.98 1.64
C LEU A 56 1.30 37.40 1.06
N LYS A 57 2.44 38.11 0.97
CA LYS A 57 2.53 39.42 0.32
C LYS A 57 2.59 39.37 -1.21
N MET A 58 2.75 38.20 -1.84
CA MET A 58 2.74 38.06 -3.30
C MET A 58 1.33 38.20 -3.93
N GLU A 59 0.32 38.55 -3.14
CA GLU A 59 -1.09 38.59 -3.53
C GLU A 59 -1.36 39.42 -4.80
N GLU A 60 -0.77 40.60 -4.94
CA GLU A 60 -0.99 41.47 -6.12
C GLU A 60 -0.35 40.92 -7.40
N VAL A 61 0.83 40.28 -7.31
CA VAL A 61 1.53 39.69 -8.45
C VAL A 61 0.86 38.40 -8.89
N LEU A 62 0.41 37.57 -7.93
CA LEU A 62 -0.34 36.36 -8.22
C LEU A 62 -1.70 36.65 -8.86
N LYS A 63 -2.44 37.66 -8.37
CA LYS A 63 -3.73 38.06 -8.94
C LYS A 63 -3.62 38.46 -10.41
N LYS A 64 -2.51 39.10 -10.81
CA LYS A 64 -2.25 39.47 -12.21
C LYS A 64 -1.74 38.31 -13.08
N HIS A 65 -1.17 37.27 -12.48
CA HIS A 65 -0.53 36.15 -13.18
C HIS A 65 -0.97 34.80 -12.64
N ILE A 66 -2.27 34.52 -12.73
CA ILE A 66 -2.87 33.29 -12.20
C ILE A 66 -2.24 32.00 -12.76
N TRP A 67 -1.69 32.04 -13.98
CA TRP A 67 -0.95 30.92 -14.56
C TRP A 67 0.35 30.59 -13.79
N LEU A 68 1.05 31.59 -13.25
CA LEU A 68 2.24 31.35 -12.42
C LEU A 68 1.87 30.60 -11.14
N PHE A 69 0.72 30.90 -10.56
CA PHE A 69 0.21 30.16 -9.42
C PHE A 69 -0.11 28.71 -9.78
N VAL A 70 -0.76 28.46 -10.91
CA VAL A 70 -1.05 27.10 -11.38
C VAL A 70 0.25 26.31 -11.59
N VAL A 71 1.24 26.89 -12.28
CA VAL A 71 2.55 26.25 -12.48
C VAL A 71 3.24 25.96 -11.15
N PHE A 72 3.19 26.92 -10.21
CA PHE A 72 3.74 26.75 -8.87
C PHE A 72 3.08 25.59 -8.12
N VAL A 73 1.75 25.48 -8.15
CA VAL A 73 1.01 24.39 -7.50
C VAL A 73 1.36 23.03 -8.12
N ILE A 74 1.45 22.95 -9.46
CA ILE A 74 1.86 21.72 -10.16
C ILE A 74 3.27 21.31 -9.75
N PHE A 75 4.22 22.25 -9.76
CA PHE A 75 5.61 21.98 -9.40
C PHE A 75 5.77 21.53 -7.95
N ASN A 76 5.12 22.22 -7.00
CA ASN A 76 5.16 21.82 -5.59
C ASN A 76 4.47 20.47 -5.36
N SER A 77 3.36 20.20 -6.05
CA SER A 77 2.70 18.90 -5.99
C SER A 77 3.63 17.79 -6.46
N TYR A 78 4.37 18.00 -7.56
CA TYR A 78 5.37 17.04 -8.02
C TYR A 78 6.47 16.78 -6.98
N LEU A 79 7.02 17.83 -6.36
CA LEU A 79 8.04 17.71 -5.31
C LEU A 79 7.52 16.99 -4.06
N ILE A 80 6.32 17.35 -3.59
CA ILE A 80 5.63 16.68 -2.48
C ILE A 80 5.41 15.20 -2.82
N GLY A 81 5.01 14.90 -4.05
CA GLY A 81 4.87 13.55 -4.57
C GLY A 81 6.12 12.70 -4.42
N HIS A 82 7.30 13.26 -4.70
CA HIS A 82 8.59 12.59 -4.47
C HIS A 82 8.82 12.28 -2.99
N VAL A 83 8.58 13.25 -2.11
CA VAL A 83 8.71 13.05 -0.66
C VAL A 83 7.77 11.94 -0.19
N ILE A 84 6.50 11.95 -0.62
CA ILE A 84 5.51 10.91 -0.31
C ILE A 84 5.95 9.54 -0.83
N LYS A 85 6.49 9.46 -2.04
CA LYS A 85 6.99 8.19 -2.63
C LYS A 85 8.11 7.60 -1.77
N ILE A 86 9.03 8.42 -1.28
CA ILE A 86 10.15 7.99 -0.42
C ILE A 86 9.65 7.63 0.98
N MET A 87 8.87 8.51 1.60
CA MET A 87 8.33 8.29 2.95
C MET A 87 7.43 7.06 3.02
N SER A 88 6.62 6.81 1.98
CA SER A 88 5.80 5.59 1.91
C SER A 88 6.68 4.33 1.93
N LYS A 89 7.84 4.33 1.26
CA LYS A 89 8.78 3.18 1.31
C LYS A 89 9.27 2.93 2.73
N VAL A 90 9.69 3.99 3.43
CA VAL A 90 10.18 3.92 4.82
C VAL A 90 9.06 3.44 5.75
N PHE A 91 7.85 4.01 5.62
CA PHE A 91 6.66 3.62 6.36
C PHE A 91 6.35 2.13 6.21
N TYR A 92 6.24 1.62 4.98
CA TYR A 92 5.91 0.21 4.73
C TYR A 92 6.98 -0.75 5.26
N TRP A 93 8.26 -0.36 5.16
CA TRP A 93 9.34 -1.15 5.73
C TRP A 93 9.27 -1.22 7.26
N PHE A 94 9.08 -0.06 7.91
CA PHE A 94 8.93 0.03 9.36
C PHE A 94 7.71 -0.76 9.89
N PHE A 95 6.55 -0.60 9.24
CA PHE A 95 5.34 -1.32 9.63
C PHE A 95 5.43 -2.82 9.33
N SER A 96 6.20 -3.27 8.34
CA SER A 96 6.48 -4.69 8.15
C SER A 96 7.29 -5.27 9.32
N ILE A 97 8.23 -4.53 9.88
CA ILE A 97 8.96 -4.96 11.09
C ILE A 97 8.00 -5.06 12.28
N ILE A 98 7.22 -4.01 12.53
CA ILE A 98 6.33 -3.96 13.68
C ILE A 98 5.19 -4.97 13.58
N PHE A 99 4.49 -5.01 12.46
CA PHE A 99 3.31 -5.86 12.33
C PHE A 99 3.66 -7.28 11.91
N ASP A 100 4.47 -7.45 10.86
CA ASP A 100 4.72 -8.78 10.29
C ASP A 100 5.66 -9.59 11.17
N GLN A 101 6.72 -8.95 11.69
CA GLN A 101 7.76 -9.65 12.43
C GLN A 101 7.49 -9.69 13.94
N PHE A 102 6.83 -8.68 14.50
CA PHE A 102 6.56 -8.60 15.94
C PHE A 102 5.10 -8.95 16.29
N PHE A 103 4.11 -8.11 15.93
CA PHE A 103 2.72 -8.35 16.34
C PHE A 103 2.15 -9.66 15.82
N ASN A 104 2.35 -10.00 14.55
CA ASN A 104 1.82 -11.24 13.99
C ASN A 104 2.41 -12.48 14.67
N LYS A 105 3.68 -12.44 15.10
CA LYS A 105 4.27 -13.52 15.89
C LYS A 105 3.64 -13.62 17.27
N ILE A 106 3.50 -12.51 17.98
CA ILE A 106 2.85 -12.47 19.29
C ILE A 106 1.40 -12.95 19.18
N PHE A 107 0.65 -12.45 18.20
CA PHE A 107 -0.73 -12.83 17.97
C PHE A 107 -0.86 -14.31 17.62
N SER A 108 0.04 -14.86 16.80
CA SER A 108 0.07 -16.30 16.51
C SER A 108 0.32 -17.15 17.77
N PHE A 109 1.17 -16.67 18.68
CA PHE A 109 1.43 -17.32 19.96
C PHE A 109 0.18 -17.29 20.86
N ILE A 110 -0.45 -16.11 21.01
CA ILE A 110 -1.68 -15.94 21.80
C ILE A 110 -2.80 -16.80 21.24
N ILE A 111 -3.02 -16.79 19.93
CA ILE A 111 -4.03 -17.62 19.26
C ILE A 111 -3.74 -19.10 19.50
N SER A 112 -2.50 -19.56 19.33
CA SER A 112 -2.12 -20.95 19.57
C SER A 112 -2.42 -21.37 21.01
N TRP A 113 -2.09 -20.52 21.98
CA TRP A 113 -2.38 -20.73 23.39
C TRP A 113 -3.89 -20.77 23.68
N LEU A 114 -4.66 -19.81 23.16
CA LEU A 114 -6.13 -19.80 23.28
C LEU A 114 -6.76 -21.03 22.66
N TRP A 115 -6.35 -21.44 21.46
CA TRP A 115 -6.87 -22.65 20.81
C TRP A 115 -6.54 -23.93 21.57
N LYS A 116 -5.39 -23.99 22.24
CA LYS A 116 -5.03 -25.11 23.12
C LYS A 116 -5.96 -25.17 24.33
N ASN A 117 -6.22 -24.03 24.95
CA ASN A 117 -7.11 -23.93 26.11
C ASN A 117 -8.58 -24.18 25.75
N ILE A 118 -9.06 -23.65 24.62
CA ILE A 118 -10.42 -23.90 24.11
C ILE A 118 -10.59 -25.39 23.79
N ARG A 119 -9.61 -26.04 23.15
CA ARG A 119 -9.66 -27.49 22.91
C ARG A 119 -9.71 -28.28 24.20
N ALA A 120 -8.91 -27.91 25.19
CA ALA A 120 -8.95 -28.54 26.51
C ALA A 120 -10.33 -28.35 27.18
N LEU A 121 -10.90 -27.15 27.11
CA LEU A 121 -12.22 -26.83 27.68
C LEU A 121 -13.35 -27.60 26.97
N ILE A 122 -13.32 -27.69 25.64
CA ILE A 122 -14.30 -28.46 24.84
C ILE A 122 -14.22 -29.95 25.17
N SER A 123 -12.99 -30.48 25.33
CA SER A 123 -12.81 -31.88 25.74
C SER A 123 -13.28 -32.14 27.17
N PHE A 124 -13.13 -31.15 28.07
CA PHE A 124 -13.55 -31.23 29.46
C PHE A 124 -15.08 -31.12 29.62
N LEU A 125 -15.72 -30.21 28.89
CA LEU A 125 -17.15 -29.95 28.97
C LEU A 125 -18.03 -30.94 28.18
N LYS A 126 -17.44 -31.94 27.48
CA LYS A 126 -18.15 -32.90 26.62
C LYS A 126 -19.19 -32.23 25.70
N ILE A 127 -18.90 -31.04 25.17
CA ILE A 127 -19.83 -30.25 24.33
C ILE A 127 -20.30 -31.06 23.09
N GLY A 128 -19.56 -32.08 22.67
CA GLY A 128 -19.98 -33.03 21.64
C GLY A 128 -21.32 -33.71 21.93
N ASP A 129 -21.68 -33.93 23.20
CA ASP A 129 -22.95 -34.53 23.63
C ASP A 129 -24.13 -33.52 23.57
N LEU A 130 -23.86 -32.20 23.66
CA LEU A 130 -24.87 -31.13 23.56
C LEU A 130 -25.40 -30.91 22.13
N PHE A 131 -24.64 -31.39 21.12
CA PHE A 131 -24.99 -31.31 19.70
C PHE A 131 -25.30 -32.69 19.09
N LYS A 132 -25.68 -33.68 19.92
CA LYS A 132 -26.09 -35.01 19.45
C LYS A 132 -27.46 -35.02 18.78
N ASP A 133 -28.38 -34.19 19.27
CA ASP A 133 -29.78 -34.14 18.81
C ASP A 133 -30.03 -33.14 17.68
N ILE A 134 -29.00 -32.41 17.27
CA ILE A 134 -29.10 -31.45 16.16
C ILE A 134 -28.93 -32.21 14.85
N ASN A 135 -29.85 -31.94 13.91
CA ASN A 135 -29.83 -32.53 12.58
C ASN A 135 -28.40 -32.44 11.96
N PRO A 136 -27.82 -33.56 11.51
CA PRO A 136 -26.45 -33.62 11.01
C PRO A 136 -26.20 -32.67 9.82
N ASP A 137 -27.21 -32.44 8.97
CA ASP A 137 -27.11 -31.52 7.84
C ASP A 137 -27.06 -30.06 8.32
N PHE A 138 -27.87 -29.70 9.31
CA PHE A 138 -27.83 -28.36 9.92
C PHE A 138 -26.50 -28.13 10.65
N LYS A 139 -25.99 -29.13 11.36
CA LYS A 139 -24.67 -29.08 12.01
C LYS A 139 -23.55 -28.87 10.99
N LYS A 140 -23.59 -29.58 9.85
CA LYS A 140 -22.63 -29.42 8.76
C LYS A 140 -22.72 -28.01 8.17
N PHE A 141 -23.92 -27.52 7.87
CA PHE A 141 -24.14 -26.16 7.37
C PHE A 141 -23.57 -25.09 8.30
N VAL A 142 -23.88 -25.15 9.60
CA VAL A 142 -23.37 -24.18 10.60
C VAL A 142 -21.85 -24.22 10.67
N MET A 143 -21.25 -25.42 10.67
CA MET A 143 -19.79 -25.55 10.70
C MET A 143 -19.11 -25.02 9.43
N ASP A 144 -19.71 -25.25 8.26
CA ASP A 144 -19.20 -24.73 6.99
C ASP A 144 -19.36 -23.21 6.87
N PHE A 145 -20.46 -22.65 7.41
CA PHE A 145 -20.66 -21.21 7.53
C PHE A 145 -19.60 -20.58 8.44
N ILE A 146 -19.39 -21.12 9.65
CA ILE A 146 -18.38 -20.62 10.61
C ILE A 146 -16.98 -20.70 9.99
N LYS A 147 -16.63 -21.81 9.34
CA LYS A 147 -15.34 -21.96 8.65
C LYS A 147 -15.16 -20.93 7.53
N SER A 148 -16.21 -20.69 6.74
CA SER A 148 -16.17 -19.73 5.63
C SER A 148 -16.04 -18.30 6.15
N PHE A 149 -16.81 -17.95 7.18
CA PHE A 149 -16.73 -16.66 7.85
C PHE A 149 -15.33 -16.44 8.45
N TYR A 150 -14.80 -17.42 9.20
CA TYR A 150 -13.44 -17.36 9.72
C TYR A 150 -12.39 -17.18 8.62
N LYS A 151 -12.48 -17.94 7.51
CA LYS A 151 -11.58 -17.80 6.36
C LYS A 151 -11.63 -16.40 5.77
N PHE A 152 -12.84 -15.85 5.59
CA PHE A 152 -13.04 -14.49 5.08
C PHE A 152 -12.39 -13.45 6.00
N PHE A 153 -12.69 -13.47 7.31
CA PHE A 153 -12.11 -12.52 8.25
C PHE A 153 -10.59 -12.65 8.36
N HIS A 154 -10.08 -13.89 8.46
CA HIS A 154 -8.63 -14.13 8.54
C HIS A 154 -7.89 -13.65 7.29
N HIS A 155 -8.48 -13.85 6.10
CA HIS A 155 -7.91 -13.34 4.87
C HIS A 155 -7.83 -11.80 4.86
N ASN A 156 -8.95 -11.12 5.16
CA ASN A 156 -9.00 -9.65 5.17
C ASN A 156 -8.10 -9.05 6.26
N LEU A 157 -8.05 -9.64 7.45
CA LEU A 157 -7.14 -9.22 8.52
C LEU A 157 -5.67 -9.33 8.10
N LYS A 158 -5.29 -10.41 7.41
CA LYS A 158 -3.94 -10.53 6.84
C LYS A 158 -3.68 -9.46 5.79
N VAL A 159 -4.65 -9.18 4.92
CA VAL A 159 -4.50 -8.11 3.92
C VAL A 159 -4.34 -6.75 4.61
N ILE A 160 -4.97 -6.50 5.75
CA ILE A 160 -4.87 -5.22 6.47
C ILE A 160 -3.56 -5.10 7.27
N PHE A 161 -3.20 -6.14 8.02
CA PHE A 161 -2.12 -6.09 9.01
C PHE A 161 -0.79 -6.67 8.55
N VAL A 162 -0.71 -7.26 7.36
CA VAL A 162 0.58 -7.71 6.80
C VAL A 162 1.11 -6.64 5.85
N PHE A 163 2.12 -5.87 6.21
CA PHE A 163 2.64 -4.78 5.36
C PHE A 163 3.63 -5.26 4.30
N GLY A 164 4.24 -6.42 4.51
CA GLY A 164 5.09 -7.09 3.54
C GLY A 164 4.32 -7.58 2.32
N THR A 165 4.98 -7.59 1.17
CA THR A 165 4.46 -8.13 -0.08
C THR A 165 5.01 -9.53 -0.33
N GLU A 166 4.14 -10.44 -0.75
CA GLU A 166 4.60 -11.69 -1.35
C GLU A 166 5.29 -11.40 -2.68
N TRP A 167 6.44 -12.04 -2.91
CA TRP A 167 7.30 -11.77 -4.06
C TRP A 167 6.76 -12.34 -5.38
N TYR A 168 6.14 -13.51 -5.32
CA TYR A 168 5.62 -14.25 -6.48
C TYR A 168 4.29 -14.95 -6.12
N GLU A 169 3.52 -15.32 -7.13
CA GLU A 169 2.42 -16.26 -6.96
C GLU A 169 2.94 -17.65 -6.60
N LYS A 170 2.15 -18.40 -5.81
CA LYS A 170 2.53 -19.75 -5.37
C LYS A 170 2.73 -20.69 -6.57
N ASP A 171 1.93 -20.51 -7.61
CA ASP A 171 1.96 -21.31 -8.83
C ASP A 171 3.23 -21.07 -9.66
N ASN A 172 3.92 -19.94 -9.43
CA ASN A 172 5.18 -19.60 -10.09
C ASN A 172 6.42 -20.03 -9.31
N LYS A 173 6.27 -20.68 -8.15
CA LYS A 173 7.42 -21.23 -7.40
C LYS A 173 8.25 -22.24 -8.21
N PRO A 174 7.65 -23.18 -8.95
CA PRO A 174 8.43 -24.10 -9.78
C PRO A 174 9.24 -23.36 -10.86
N LEU A 175 8.66 -22.33 -11.47
CA LEU A 175 9.36 -21.50 -12.47
C LEU A 175 10.56 -20.78 -11.88
N LEU A 176 10.43 -20.31 -10.63
CA LEU A 176 11.52 -19.69 -9.88
C LEU A 176 12.66 -20.67 -9.63
N GLU A 177 12.35 -21.84 -9.09
CA GLU A 177 13.33 -22.89 -8.79
C GLU A 177 14.05 -23.35 -10.06
N GLU A 178 13.32 -23.56 -11.14
CA GLU A 178 13.90 -23.96 -12.42
C GLU A 178 14.76 -22.86 -13.05
N SER A 179 14.30 -21.61 -13.04
CA SER A 179 15.10 -20.49 -13.57
C SER A 179 16.41 -20.33 -12.82
N LEU A 180 16.38 -20.44 -11.48
CA LEU A 180 17.58 -20.38 -10.65
C LEU A 180 18.53 -21.55 -10.92
N ARG A 181 17.99 -22.76 -11.11
CA ARG A 181 18.78 -23.94 -11.49
C ARG A 181 19.54 -23.69 -12.80
N ILE A 182 18.84 -23.23 -13.84
CA ILE A 182 19.46 -22.97 -15.15
C ILE A 182 20.54 -21.88 -15.04
N ILE A 183 20.30 -20.80 -14.29
CA ILE A 183 21.28 -19.72 -14.09
C ILE A 183 22.51 -20.26 -13.36
N ASN A 184 22.33 -21.00 -12.27
CA ASN A 184 23.43 -21.51 -11.46
C ASN A 184 24.27 -22.54 -12.24
N GLU A 185 23.63 -23.43 -13.00
CA GLU A 185 24.30 -24.41 -13.85
C GLU A 185 25.06 -23.73 -15.00
N ARG A 186 24.47 -22.72 -15.66
CA ARG A 186 25.09 -22.05 -16.83
C ARG A 186 26.29 -21.19 -16.45
N TYR A 187 26.24 -20.54 -15.30
CA TYR A 187 27.26 -19.55 -14.92
C TYR A 187 28.18 -20.00 -13.77
N ASP A 188 28.01 -21.24 -13.27
CA ASP A 188 28.73 -21.77 -12.10
C ASP A 188 28.68 -20.80 -10.90
N THR A 189 27.47 -20.38 -10.53
CA THR A 189 27.25 -19.43 -9.44
C THR A 189 26.16 -19.90 -8.48
N ASN A 190 26.13 -19.31 -7.28
CA ASN A 190 25.03 -19.43 -6.33
C ASN A 190 24.18 -18.15 -6.37
N PHE A 191 23.33 -18.03 -7.39
CA PHE A 191 22.52 -16.84 -7.58
C PHE A 191 21.47 -16.67 -6.47
N PRO A 192 21.32 -15.47 -5.89
CA PRO A 192 20.42 -15.25 -4.76
C PRO A 192 18.94 -15.37 -5.16
N THR A 193 18.15 -16.00 -4.30
CA THR A 193 16.69 -16.16 -4.41
C THR A 193 15.89 -14.87 -4.11
N LYS A 194 16.58 -13.76 -3.87
CA LYS A 194 15.95 -12.47 -3.54
C LYS A 194 15.24 -11.91 -4.76
N TRP A 195 13.99 -11.47 -4.57
CA TRP A 195 13.16 -10.88 -5.62
C TRP A 195 13.89 -9.81 -6.45
N TYR A 196 14.58 -8.89 -5.78
CA TYR A 196 15.29 -7.78 -6.44
C TYR A 196 16.43 -8.27 -7.36
N SER A 197 17.13 -9.33 -6.98
CA SER A 197 18.23 -9.88 -7.78
C SER A 197 17.71 -10.47 -9.08
N ILE A 198 16.62 -11.24 -9.00
CA ILE A 198 15.96 -11.83 -10.17
C ILE A 198 15.38 -10.73 -11.05
N TYR A 199 14.63 -9.79 -10.47
CA TYR A 199 14.08 -8.64 -11.19
C TYR A 199 15.17 -7.85 -11.95
N LYS A 200 16.32 -7.60 -11.31
CA LYS A 200 17.44 -6.86 -11.94
C LYS A 200 18.02 -7.64 -13.12
N LEU A 201 18.25 -8.94 -12.96
CA LEU A 201 18.70 -9.79 -14.06
C LEU A 201 17.66 -9.81 -15.19
N SER A 202 16.36 -9.93 -14.84
CA SER A 202 15.28 -9.97 -15.81
C SER A 202 15.25 -8.71 -16.64
N LYS A 203 15.42 -7.57 -15.98
CA LYS A 203 15.44 -6.25 -16.60
C LYS A 203 16.56 -6.11 -17.62
N ILE A 204 17.75 -6.60 -17.28
CA ILE A 204 18.91 -6.58 -18.17
C ILE A 204 18.61 -7.42 -19.42
N ILE A 205 18.16 -8.67 -19.23
CA ILE A 205 17.83 -9.58 -20.33
C ILE A 205 16.73 -9.01 -21.21
N ILE A 206 15.62 -8.57 -20.61
CA ILE A 206 14.50 -7.92 -21.29
C ILE A 206 14.97 -6.76 -22.17
N TYR A 207 15.88 -5.94 -21.66
CA TYR A 207 16.38 -4.78 -22.36
C TYR A 207 17.27 -5.17 -23.55
N HIS A 208 18.21 -6.09 -23.34
CA HIS A 208 19.11 -6.56 -24.39
C HIS A 208 18.37 -7.32 -25.50
N GLU A 209 17.40 -8.14 -25.12
CA GLU A 209 16.62 -8.98 -26.03
C GLU A 209 15.38 -8.27 -26.59
N ASN A 210 15.15 -7.02 -26.18
CA ASN A 210 13.99 -6.20 -26.57
C ASN A 210 12.65 -6.92 -26.36
N LEU A 211 12.52 -7.65 -25.25
CA LEU A 211 11.32 -8.44 -24.92
C LEU A 211 10.20 -7.52 -24.45
N LYS A 212 9.04 -7.58 -25.11
CA LYS A 212 7.85 -6.86 -24.69
C LYS A 212 7.36 -7.41 -23.34
N ASN A 213 7.18 -6.53 -22.36
CA ASN A 213 6.65 -6.88 -21.05
C ASN A 213 6.00 -5.67 -20.36
N MET A 214 5.22 -5.95 -19.31
CA MET A 214 4.50 -4.94 -18.53
C MET A 214 5.16 -4.59 -17.19
N ASN A 215 6.43 -4.97 -16.97
CA ASN A 215 7.04 -4.90 -15.64
C ASN A 215 7.16 -3.46 -15.10
N ASP A 216 7.47 -2.49 -15.96
CA ASP A 216 7.58 -1.07 -15.61
C ASP A 216 6.24 -0.49 -15.24
N THR A 217 5.21 -0.84 -16.01
CA THR A 217 3.83 -0.44 -15.74
C THR A 217 3.36 -0.97 -14.39
N PHE A 218 3.65 -2.23 -14.06
CA PHE A 218 3.31 -2.78 -12.75
C PHE A 218 4.12 -2.15 -11.62
N LEU A 219 5.40 -1.86 -11.82
CA LEU A 219 6.24 -1.18 -10.83
C LEU A 219 5.79 0.26 -10.58
N ALA A 220 5.39 0.98 -11.62
CA ALA A 220 4.83 2.32 -11.53
C ALA A 220 3.51 2.30 -10.74
N LYS A 221 2.58 1.38 -11.08
CA LYS A 221 1.33 1.17 -10.34
C LYS A 221 1.58 0.81 -8.88
N TYR A 222 2.55 -0.07 -8.60
CA TYR A 222 2.96 -0.39 -7.23
C TYR A 222 3.35 0.88 -6.43
N ASN A 223 4.24 1.70 -6.97
CA ASN A 223 4.69 2.92 -6.29
C ASN A 223 3.54 3.92 -6.11
N PHE A 224 2.68 4.06 -7.11
CA PHE A 224 1.50 4.92 -7.07
C PHE A 224 0.52 4.52 -5.95
N TYR A 225 0.08 3.26 -5.94
CA TYR A 225 -0.87 2.79 -4.92
C TYR A 225 -0.27 2.75 -3.51
N ARG A 226 1.03 2.46 -3.38
CA ARG A 226 1.73 2.55 -2.09
C ARG A 226 1.70 3.98 -1.55
N SER A 227 1.95 4.96 -2.41
CA SER A 227 1.94 6.39 -2.06
C SER A 227 0.54 6.87 -1.66
N LEU A 228 -0.49 6.49 -2.44
CA LEU A 228 -1.88 6.83 -2.11
C LEU A 228 -2.35 6.18 -0.79
N SER A 229 -2.00 4.91 -0.57
CA SER A 229 -2.31 4.24 0.70
C SER A 229 -1.64 4.96 1.86
N PHE A 230 -0.38 5.37 1.73
CA PHE A 230 0.31 6.16 2.74
C PHE A 230 -0.38 7.51 3.00
N ILE A 231 -0.84 8.22 1.96
CA ILE A 231 -1.60 9.48 2.12
C ILE A 231 -2.89 9.23 2.89
N CYS A 232 -3.68 8.21 2.54
CA CYS A 232 -4.90 7.87 3.28
C CYS A 232 -4.61 7.54 4.75
N PHE A 233 -3.49 6.88 5.03
CA PHE A 233 -3.06 6.63 6.41
C PHE A 233 -2.72 7.93 7.16
N LEU A 234 -2.01 8.87 6.52
CA LEU A 234 -1.72 10.18 7.12
C LEU A 234 -3.00 10.98 7.38
N GLN A 235 -3.93 10.99 6.43
CA GLN A 235 -5.22 11.66 6.57
C GLN A 235 -6.05 11.02 7.68
N PHE A 236 -6.10 9.69 7.74
CA PHE A 236 -6.75 8.96 8.83
C PHE A 236 -6.14 9.32 10.20
N THR A 237 -4.81 9.38 10.29
CA THR A 237 -4.10 9.78 11.52
C THR A 237 -4.42 11.22 11.91
N LEU A 238 -4.45 12.14 10.94
CA LEU A 238 -4.80 13.54 11.15
C LEU A 238 -6.24 13.67 11.68
N LEU A 239 -7.19 12.95 11.10
CA LEU A 239 -8.59 12.96 11.54
C LEU A 239 -8.75 12.42 12.97
N ILE A 240 -8.00 11.37 13.33
CA ILE A 240 -7.94 10.89 14.72
C ILE A 240 -7.43 12.00 15.65
N ILE A 241 -6.31 12.64 15.32
CA ILE A 241 -5.73 13.71 16.15
C ILE A 241 -6.74 14.85 16.32
N LEU A 242 -7.38 15.28 15.22
CA LEU A 242 -8.39 16.32 15.25
C LEU A 242 -9.61 15.94 16.09
N SER A 243 -10.06 14.68 16.03
CA SER A 243 -11.19 14.21 16.85
C SER A 243 -10.95 14.30 18.36
N PHE A 244 -9.68 14.23 18.79
CA PHE A 244 -9.29 14.43 20.19
C PHE A 244 -9.14 15.92 20.56
N ASN A 245 -9.05 16.82 19.59
CA ASN A 245 -8.82 18.25 19.79
C ASN A 245 -10.02 19.05 19.26
N LYS A 246 -11.20 18.83 19.84
CA LYS A 246 -12.46 19.42 19.37
C LYS A 246 -12.47 20.95 19.33
N GLU A 247 -11.67 21.59 20.18
CA GLU A 247 -11.51 23.06 20.21
C GLU A 247 -10.98 23.64 18.88
N LEU A 248 -10.24 22.83 18.11
CA LEU A 248 -9.72 23.22 16.79
C LEU A 248 -10.76 23.14 15.68
N LEU A 249 -11.92 22.55 15.96
CA LEU A 249 -12.90 22.16 14.95
C LEU A 249 -14.11 23.08 14.90
N ASN A 250 -14.76 23.15 13.74
CA ASN A 250 -16.04 23.84 13.59
C ASN A 250 -17.23 22.97 14.07
N ASP A 251 -18.40 23.58 14.21
CA ASP A 251 -19.60 22.93 14.80
C ASP A 251 -20.12 21.71 14.01
N TYR A 252 -19.81 21.62 12.71
CA TYR A 252 -20.27 20.53 11.83
C TYR A 252 -19.23 19.43 11.64
N SER A 253 -18.05 19.58 12.22
CA SER A 253 -16.88 18.73 12.00
C SER A 253 -17.08 17.28 12.46
N ASP A 254 -17.80 17.03 13.56
CA ASP A 254 -17.93 15.70 14.15
C ASP A 254 -18.55 14.69 13.15
N ILE A 255 -19.59 15.08 12.42
CA ILE A 255 -20.23 14.22 11.40
C ILE A 255 -19.28 14.04 10.21
N ILE A 256 -18.65 15.13 9.76
CA ILE A 256 -17.75 15.09 8.59
C ILE A 256 -16.52 14.22 8.89
N ILE A 257 -15.93 14.32 10.08
CA ILE A 257 -14.80 13.49 10.51
C ILE A 257 -15.18 12.02 10.47
N ASN A 258 -16.34 11.63 11.00
CA ASN A 258 -16.78 10.23 10.97
C ASN A 258 -16.93 9.69 9.54
N ILE A 259 -17.52 10.48 8.64
CA ILE A 259 -17.65 10.11 7.21
C ILE A 259 -16.25 9.97 6.59
N LEU A 260 -15.37 10.96 6.80
CA LEU A 260 -14.02 10.95 6.25
C LEU A 260 -13.18 9.81 6.82
N MET A 261 -13.36 9.42 8.08
CA MET A 261 -12.69 8.27 8.68
C MET A 261 -13.07 6.98 7.97
N ILE A 262 -14.36 6.76 7.69
CA ILE A 262 -14.85 5.59 6.96
C ILE A 262 -14.31 5.59 5.52
N VAL A 263 -14.41 6.71 4.82
CA VAL A 263 -13.92 6.85 3.44
C VAL A 263 -12.41 6.62 3.35
N ASN A 264 -11.63 7.23 4.26
CA ASN A 264 -10.18 7.03 4.29
C ASN A 264 -9.81 5.59 4.65
N LEU A 265 -10.55 4.92 5.52
CA LEU A 265 -10.32 3.51 5.83
C LEU A 265 -10.57 2.61 4.61
N ILE A 266 -11.66 2.85 3.87
CA ILE A 266 -11.99 2.12 2.63
C ILE A 266 -10.92 2.35 1.55
N PHE A 267 -10.51 3.61 1.33
CA PHE A 267 -9.46 3.92 0.37
C PHE A 267 -8.10 3.39 0.79
N TRP A 268 -7.77 3.51 2.07
CA TRP A 268 -6.55 2.93 2.62
C TRP A 268 -6.51 1.43 2.34
N TYR A 269 -7.56 0.68 2.70
CA TYR A 269 -7.68 -0.75 2.41
C TYR A 269 -7.52 -1.06 0.92
N THR A 270 -8.25 -0.33 0.07
CA THR A 270 -8.25 -0.55 -1.39
C THR A 270 -6.86 -0.33 -1.98
N PHE A 271 -6.18 0.75 -1.62
CA PHE A 271 -4.84 1.03 -2.11
C PHE A 271 -3.79 0.10 -1.50
N HIS A 272 -4.01 -0.31 -0.24
CA HIS A 272 -3.17 -1.27 0.47
C HIS A 272 -3.21 -2.67 -0.19
N GLU A 273 -4.38 -3.13 -0.63
CA GLU A 273 -4.49 -4.37 -1.41
C GLU A 273 -3.84 -4.23 -2.79
N LYS A 274 -4.15 -3.14 -3.50
CA LYS A 274 -3.65 -2.91 -4.87
C LYS A 274 -2.13 -2.86 -4.94
N TYR A 275 -1.44 -2.14 -4.04
CA TYR A 275 0.03 -2.08 -4.14
C TYR A 275 0.66 -3.47 -3.99
N LYS A 276 0.15 -4.33 -3.09
CA LYS A 276 0.67 -5.70 -2.92
C LYS A 276 0.47 -6.53 -4.17
N ARG A 277 -0.71 -6.44 -4.77
CA ARG A 277 -1.05 -7.12 -6.00
C ARG A 277 -0.09 -6.72 -7.13
N TYR A 278 0.14 -5.42 -7.33
CA TYR A 278 1.03 -4.95 -8.39
C TYR A 278 2.50 -5.29 -8.15
N PHE A 279 2.95 -5.36 -6.90
CA PHE A 279 4.28 -5.86 -6.57
C PHE A 279 4.46 -7.32 -7.01
N LYS A 280 3.48 -8.17 -6.68
CA LYS A 280 3.47 -9.59 -7.05
C LYS A 280 3.41 -9.79 -8.57
N LEU A 281 2.52 -9.06 -9.27
CA LEU A 281 2.41 -9.10 -10.73
C LEU A 281 3.71 -8.67 -11.41
N CYS A 282 4.37 -7.63 -10.91
CA CYS A 282 5.68 -7.20 -11.40
C CYS A 282 6.70 -8.34 -11.30
N GLY A 283 6.78 -9.00 -10.14
CA GLY A 283 7.63 -10.17 -9.93
C GLY A 283 7.34 -11.30 -10.92
N ASN A 284 6.08 -11.71 -11.00
CA ASN A 284 5.65 -12.79 -11.89
C ASN A 284 5.99 -12.51 -13.36
N GLU A 285 5.69 -11.30 -13.85
CA GLU A 285 5.97 -10.91 -15.24
C GLU A 285 7.47 -11.02 -15.56
N THR A 286 8.32 -10.53 -14.65
CA THR A 286 9.78 -10.60 -14.83
C THR A 286 10.33 -12.03 -14.74
N LEU A 287 9.74 -12.87 -13.90
CA LEU A 287 10.12 -14.26 -13.76
C LEU A 287 9.73 -15.07 -15.00
N VAL A 288 8.50 -14.90 -15.49
CA VAL A 288 8.01 -15.57 -16.71
C VAL A 288 8.88 -15.17 -17.91
N SER A 289 9.21 -13.89 -18.04
CA SER A 289 10.06 -13.39 -19.13
C SER A 289 11.46 -14.03 -19.11
N ILE A 290 12.09 -14.13 -17.93
CA ILE A 290 13.38 -14.82 -17.79
C ILE A 290 13.24 -16.29 -18.14
N TYR A 291 12.24 -16.97 -17.59
CA TYR A 291 12.09 -18.41 -17.72
C TYR A 291 11.98 -18.81 -19.20
N TYR A 292 11.13 -18.12 -19.96
CA TYR A 292 11.01 -18.34 -21.41
C TYR A 292 12.32 -18.06 -22.15
N HIS A 293 13.01 -16.97 -21.82
CA HIS A 293 14.30 -16.68 -22.43
C HIS A 293 15.33 -17.80 -22.16
N LEU A 294 15.54 -18.17 -20.90
CA LEU A 294 16.48 -19.23 -20.51
C LEU A 294 16.21 -20.56 -21.23
N LYS A 295 14.93 -20.97 -21.29
CA LYS A 295 14.50 -22.21 -21.96
C LYS A 295 14.66 -22.17 -23.48
N THR A 296 14.41 -21.02 -24.11
CA THR A 296 14.60 -20.89 -25.55
C THR A 296 16.07 -20.89 -25.94
N THR A 297 16.95 -20.33 -25.10
CA THR A 297 18.39 -20.43 -25.31
C THR A 297 18.91 -21.85 -25.09
N GLU A 298 18.40 -22.59 -24.09
CA GLU A 298 18.78 -24.00 -23.86
C GLU A 298 18.48 -24.90 -25.06
N ARG A 299 17.39 -24.67 -25.79
CA ARG A 299 17.03 -25.47 -26.97
C ARG A 299 17.87 -25.17 -28.21
N LYS A 300 18.63 -24.08 -28.20
CA LYS A 300 19.42 -23.61 -29.35
C LYS A 300 20.93 -23.84 -29.19
N GLY A 301 21.39 -24.17 -27.99
CA GLY A 301 22.78 -24.54 -27.70
C GLY A 301 22.91 -26.05 -27.52
#